data_AF-A0A971J4V4-F1
#
_entry.id   AF-A0A971J4V4-F1
#
_cell.length_a   1.000
_cell.length_b   1.000
_cell.length_c   1.000
_cell.angle_alpha   90.00
_cell.angle_beta   90.00
_cell.angle_gamma   90.00
#
_symmetry.space_group_name_H-M   'P 1'
#
loop_
_entity.id
_entity.type
_entity.pdbx_description
1 polymer ?
#
loop_
_entity_poly.entity_id
_entity_poly.type
_entity_poly.pdbx_seq_one_letter_code
_entity_poly.pdbx_strand_id
1 'polypeptide(L)'
;MNSGNIFSNRDKELPDHLISTTAIADVIAKGCGVELSEKDRLAILLHDIAKAHPRFQKRLLQNKGRFGHSEPSSALVFGLTRDMICAEAIRRHHSRLQNIDEVKKFWGNEWDYKTEKAGGLNSVIAGLQWWQGAEEIAEKCRLEVSSWLDLLPDQDEWEDILFDLDDYGCDQNEGVVNDWLRLRMLYSILVAADRYEAAVSKKTINYSPLISDPAKIDDYLSGTEPSDISAWRNEIRLEVVQNAERFIQKPGVFTLTLPTGAGKTLIGMEIAMQVARRFQYSTLIYVLPFVSLVEQNADVAAKLFDVVQEDHYLSYPESDSEEATPEERFVAFFRYWQEPVIVTTLAKLWNVLYSPRANDTMSFHRLSNSVVILDEPQVVRTSCWEGFGKTLQLLVDKLGTTFILMTATQPEIARGTELAPESVKFPLVRHELHWISGQGKRMSIAEAADFLIRQGVLEKSSLLVLNTRESALRMYGEMKKRG
;
A
#
# COMPACT_ATOMS: atom_id res chain seq x y z
N MET A 1 1.22 32.25 32.66
CA MET A 1 2.02 32.14 31.42
C MET A 1 3.18 31.18 31.68
N ASN A 2 3.02 29.89 31.34
CA ASN A 2 4.14 28.95 31.36
C ASN A 2 4.91 29.14 30.05
N SER A 3 5.97 29.94 30.11
CA SER A 3 6.85 30.31 28.99
C SER A 3 7.88 29.23 28.66
N GLY A 4 7.50 27.95 28.78
CA GLY A 4 8.40 26.83 28.49
C GLY A 4 8.17 26.28 27.10
N ASN A 5 9.23 25.84 26.43
CA ASN A 5 9.13 25.15 25.15
C ASN A 5 8.34 23.84 25.35
N ILE A 6 7.46 23.52 24.41
CA ILE A 6 6.66 22.30 24.39
C ILE A 6 7.26 21.37 23.36
N PHE A 7 7.41 20.10 23.73
CA PHE A 7 8.18 19.13 22.95
C PHE A 7 7.29 18.02 22.40
N SER A 8 7.51 17.63 21.14
CA SER A 8 6.87 16.45 20.53
C SER A 8 7.60 15.16 20.92
N ASN A 9 8.92 15.25 21.05
CA ASN A 9 9.83 14.23 21.57
C ASN A 9 11.01 14.92 22.29
N ARG A 10 11.95 14.17 22.88
CA ARG A 10 12.98 14.76 23.77
C ARG A 10 13.86 15.82 23.11
N ASP A 11 13.99 15.78 21.79
CA ASP A 11 14.96 16.58 21.05
C ASP A 11 14.27 17.53 20.05
N LYS A 12 12.93 17.60 20.05
CA LYS A 12 12.17 18.35 19.06
C LYS A 12 10.97 19.09 19.63
N GLU A 13 10.87 20.37 19.28
CA GLU A 13 9.73 21.20 19.65
C GLU A 13 8.46 20.79 18.90
N LEU A 14 7.33 20.92 19.58
CA LEU A 14 6.04 20.54 19.04
C LEU A 14 5.64 21.35 17.81
N PRO A 15 5.77 22.70 17.76
CA PRO A 15 5.43 23.47 16.57
C PRO A 15 6.24 23.04 15.34
N ASP A 16 7.57 22.89 15.50
CA ASP A 16 8.45 22.42 14.43
C ASP A 16 8.01 21.08 13.87
N HIS A 17 7.60 20.15 14.73
CA HIS A 17 7.11 18.84 14.34
C HIS A 17 5.81 18.92 13.55
N LEU A 18 4.80 19.62 14.08
CA LEU A 18 3.51 19.76 13.43
C LEU A 18 3.63 20.41 12.04
N ILE A 19 4.45 21.46 11.94
CA ILE A 19 4.70 22.20 10.69
C ILE A 19 5.48 21.33 9.70
N SER A 20 6.53 20.64 10.15
CA SER A 20 7.36 19.79 9.29
C SER A 20 6.58 18.59 8.77
N THR A 21 5.78 17.93 9.63
CA THR A 21 4.89 16.82 9.22
C THR A 21 3.89 17.28 8.17
N THR A 22 3.30 18.46 8.34
CA THR A 22 2.36 19.03 7.34
C THR A 22 3.06 19.31 6.01
N ALA A 23 4.26 19.90 6.03
CA ALA A 23 5.04 20.15 4.82
C ALA A 23 5.42 18.86 4.09
N ILE A 24 5.83 17.82 4.82
CA ILE A 24 6.12 16.50 4.24
C ILE A 24 4.84 15.91 3.63
N ALA A 25 3.70 15.98 4.32
CA ALA A 25 2.43 15.48 3.81
C ALA A 25 2.02 16.17 2.48
N ASP A 26 2.22 17.49 2.37
CA ASP A 26 1.98 18.23 1.11
C ASP A 26 2.90 17.73 -0.03
N VAL A 27 4.17 17.44 0.26
CA VAL A 27 5.10 16.89 -0.74
C VAL A 27 4.69 15.49 -1.17
N ILE A 28 4.30 14.62 -0.23
CA ILE A 28 3.78 13.27 -0.52
C ILE A 28 2.54 13.36 -1.43
N ALA A 29 1.57 14.19 -1.04
CA ALA A 29 0.31 14.36 -1.77
C ALA A 29 0.58 14.85 -3.20
N LYS A 30 1.39 15.92 -3.34
CA LYS A 30 1.77 16.47 -4.64
C LYS A 30 2.50 15.45 -5.53
N GLY A 31 3.44 14.68 -4.97
CA GLY A 31 4.20 13.66 -5.70
C GLY A 31 3.33 12.52 -6.26
N CYS A 32 2.14 12.30 -5.71
CA CYS A 32 1.19 11.29 -6.17
C CYS A 32 -0.03 11.89 -6.89
N GLY A 33 -0.02 13.21 -7.15
CA GLY A 33 -1.14 13.94 -7.75
C GLY A 33 -2.42 13.88 -6.91
N VAL A 34 -2.28 13.81 -5.59
CA VAL A 34 -3.39 13.86 -4.63
C VAL A 34 -3.51 15.29 -4.10
N GLU A 35 -4.73 15.81 -4.06
CA GLU A 35 -5.02 17.12 -3.49
C GLU A 35 -5.56 16.94 -2.06
N LEU A 36 -4.84 17.48 -1.08
CA LEU A 36 -5.35 17.61 0.28
C LEU A 36 -6.30 18.81 0.33
N SER A 37 -7.47 18.65 0.96
CA SER A 37 -8.39 19.75 1.23
C SER A 37 -7.85 20.66 2.34
N GLU A 38 -8.48 21.82 2.54
CA GLU A 38 -8.16 22.70 3.69
C GLU A 38 -8.38 21.98 5.03
N LYS A 39 -9.47 21.21 5.16
CA LYS A 39 -9.75 20.40 6.35
C LYS A 39 -8.69 19.34 6.59
N ASP A 40 -8.20 18.68 5.54
CA ASP A 40 -7.15 17.66 5.66
C ASP A 40 -5.83 18.28 6.16
N ARG A 41 -5.46 19.46 5.64
CA ARG A 41 -4.25 20.17 6.10
C ARG A 41 -4.38 20.64 7.55
N LEU A 42 -5.54 21.20 7.93
CA LEU A 42 -5.82 21.57 9.32
C LEU A 42 -5.72 20.35 10.25
N ALA A 43 -6.27 19.21 9.84
CA ALA A 43 -6.21 17.98 10.61
C ALA A 43 -4.76 17.50 10.81
N ILE A 44 -3.95 17.48 9.74
CA ILE A 44 -2.53 17.09 9.81
C ILE A 44 -1.75 18.07 10.70
N LEU A 45 -1.98 19.37 10.58
CA LEU A 45 -1.29 20.38 11.39
C LEU A 45 -1.63 20.27 12.88
N LEU A 46 -2.83 19.79 13.22
CA LEU A 46 -3.28 19.61 14.61
C LEU A 46 -3.15 18.17 15.13
N HIS A 47 -2.62 17.23 14.34
CA HIS A 47 -2.72 15.78 14.64
C HIS A 47 -2.18 15.39 16.03
N ASP A 48 -1.13 16.08 16.49
CA ASP A 48 -0.46 15.83 17.76
C ASP A 48 -0.47 17.03 18.72
N ILE A 49 -1.38 17.99 18.50
CA ILE A 49 -1.45 19.22 19.31
C ILE A 49 -1.62 18.93 20.81
N ALA A 50 -2.31 17.84 21.16
CA ALA A 50 -2.51 17.47 22.55
C ALA A 50 -1.24 16.99 23.28
N LYS A 51 -0.10 16.82 22.58
CA LYS A 51 1.21 16.68 23.23
C LYS A 51 1.55 17.89 24.11
N ALA A 52 0.92 19.05 23.89
CA ALA A 52 1.02 20.23 24.75
C ALA A 52 0.42 20.05 26.16
N HIS A 53 -0.33 18.98 26.40
CA HIS A 53 -0.89 18.74 27.73
C HIS A 53 0.22 18.53 28.78
N PRO A 54 0.14 19.14 29.98
CA PRO A 54 1.17 18.99 31.01
C PRO A 54 1.46 17.54 31.42
N ARG A 55 0.44 16.67 31.39
CA ARG A 55 0.62 15.22 31.66
C ARG A 55 1.48 14.54 30.59
N PHE A 56 1.37 14.95 29.32
CA PHE A 56 2.22 14.43 28.25
C PHE A 56 3.66 14.92 28.41
N GLN A 57 3.86 16.23 28.61
CA GLN A 57 5.19 16.81 28.83
C GLN A 57 5.89 16.21 30.05
N LYS A 58 5.16 15.98 31.15
CA LYS A 58 5.69 15.27 32.34
C LYS A 58 6.09 13.83 32.02
N ARG A 59 5.31 13.10 31.22
CA ARG A 59 5.66 11.76 30.76
C ARG A 59 6.93 11.77 29.91
N LEU A 60 7.02 12.69 28.95
CA LEU A 60 8.14 12.80 28.01
C LEU A 60 9.47 13.12 28.72
N LEU A 61 9.44 14.12 29.61
CA LEU A 61 10.63 14.65 30.26
C LEU A 61 11.03 13.89 31.53
N GLN A 62 10.05 13.32 32.27
CA GLN A 62 10.30 12.68 33.56
C GLN A 62 10.01 11.17 33.57
N ASN A 63 9.59 10.57 32.45
CA ASN A 63 9.13 9.17 32.37
C ASN A 63 8.05 8.83 33.41
N LYS A 64 7.20 9.79 33.79
CA LYS A 64 6.15 9.65 34.83
C LYS A 64 4.75 9.87 34.27
N GLY A 65 3.84 8.95 34.57
CA GLY A 65 2.42 9.02 34.21
C GLY A 65 2.09 8.48 32.80
N ARG A 66 0.81 8.52 32.43
CA ARG A 66 0.30 8.14 31.10
C ARG A 66 -0.64 9.23 30.61
N PHE A 67 -0.58 9.52 29.31
CA PHE A 67 -1.49 10.43 28.63
C PHE A 67 -1.55 10.02 27.15
N GLY A 68 -2.75 9.72 26.65
CA GLY A 68 -3.00 9.51 25.22
C GLY A 68 -3.28 10.85 24.58
N HIS A 69 -2.48 11.22 23.57
CA HIS A 69 -2.60 12.53 22.92
C HIS A 69 -3.41 12.49 21.62
N SER A 70 -3.46 11.35 20.92
CA SER A 70 -4.18 11.25 19.64
C SER A 70 -5.69 11.50 19.78
N GLU A 71 -6.31 11.06 20.87
CA GLU A 71 -7.74 11.22 21.09
C GLU A 71 -8.14 12.69 21.38
N PRO A 72 -7.52 13.43 22.32
CA PRO A 72 -7.80 14.86 22.48
C PRO A 72 -7.46 15.70 21.24
N SER A 73 -6.37 15.38 20.52
CA SER A 73 -6.08 16.04 19.23
C SER A 73 -7.20 15.81 18.22
N SER A 74 -7.70 14.56 18.13
CA SER A 74 -8.79 14.23 17.21
C SER A 74 -10.09 14.94 17.56
N ALA A 75 -10.38 15.18 18.84
CA ALA A 75 -11.56 15.90 19.26
C ALA A 75 -11.51 17.39 18.86
N LEU A 76 -10.34 18.03 18.99
CA LEU A 76 -10.13 19.40 18.49
C LEU A 76 -10.30 19.48 16.98
N VAL A 77 -9.72 18.53 16.24
CA VAL A 77 -9.89 18.43 14.79
C VAL A 77 -11.36 18.23 14.44
N PHE A 78 -12.09 17.39 15.17
CA PHE A 78 -13.49 17.13 14.90
C PHE A 78 -14.35 18.37 15.13
N GLY A 79 -14.16 19.06 16.26
CA GLY A 79 -14.88 20.30 16.57
C GLY A 79 -14.64 21.39 15.54
N LEU A 80 -13.39 21.56 15.11
CA LEU A 80 -13.01 22.57 14.13
C LEU A 80 -13.50 22.25 12.70
N THR A 81 -13.32 21.01 12.25
CA THR A 81 -13.56 20.64 10.85
C THR A 81 -14.97 20.11 10.59
N ARG A 82 -15.68 19.68 11.64
CA ARG A 82 -16.92 18.89 11.57
C ARG A 82 -16.80 17.71 10.60
N ASP A 83 -15.62 17.09 10.57
CA ASP A 83 -15.27 16.02 9.63
C ASP A 83 -14.74 14.79 10.36
N MET A 84 -15.57 13.75 10.43
CA MET A 84 -15.25 12.48 11.08
C MET A 84 -14.02 11.82 10.44
N ILE A 85 -13.82 11.95 9.12
CA ILE A 85 -12.72 11.29 8.42
C ILE A 85 -11.38 11.88 8.85
N CYS A 86 -11.32 13.21 8.97
CA CYS A 86 -10.16 13.89 9.55
C CYS A 86 -9.92 13.46 10.99
N ALA A 87 -10.96 13.48 11.83
CA ALA A 87 -10.87 13.11 13.24
C ALA A 87 -10.36 11.67 13.41
N GLU A 88 -10.89 10.71 12.65
CA GLU A 88 -10.52 9.30 12.72
C GLU A 88 -9.09 9.04 12.21
N ALA A 89 -8.67 9.73 11.15
CA ALA A 89 -7.28 9.67 10.69
C ALA A 89 -6.32 10.08 11.82
N ILE A 90 -6.63 11.18 12.52
CA ILE A 90 -5.83 11.68 13.65
C ILE A 90 -5.92 10.73 14.83
N ARG A 91 -7.12 10.26 15.20
CA ARG A 91 -7.29 9.42 16.38
C ARG A 91 -6.46 8.13 16.30
N ARG A 92 -6.31 7.60 15.08
CA ARG A 92 -5.76 6.27 14.82
C ARG A 92 -4.36 6.25 14.21
N HIS A 93 -3.72 7.39 13.93
CA HIS A 93 -2.44 7.41 13.17
C HIS A 93 -1.30 6.61 13.82
N HIS A 94 -1.30 6.42 15.14
CA HIS A 94 -0.34 5.55 15.82
C HIS A 94 -0.75 4.07 15.95
N SER A 95 -1.97 3.69 15.54
CA SER A 95 -2.53 2.37 15.83
C SER A 95 -3.14 1.68 14.61
N ARG A 96 -4.46 1.42 14.63
CA ARG A 96 -5.19 0.72 13.57
C ARG A 96 -6.54 1.37 13.33
N LEU A 97 -6.95 1.55 12.09
CA LEU A 97 -8.32 1.94 11.76
C LEU A 97 -9.34 0.98 12.37
N GLN A 98 -10.53 1.50 12.62
CA GLN A 98 -11.63 0.79 13.28
C GLN A 98 -12.83 0.70 12.34
N ASN A 99 -13.71 -0.27 12.59
CA ASN A 99 -14.98 -0.33 11.88
C ASN A 99 -15.94 0.76 12.40
N ILE A 100 -17.03 1.00 11.67
CA ILE A 100 -17.95 2.09 11.99
C ILE A 100 -18.60 1.93 13.37
N ASP A 101 -18.90 0.70 13.81
CA ASP A 101 -19.49 0.45 15.14
C ASP A 101 -18.55 0.87 16.27
N GLU A 102 -17.26 0.58 16.13
CA GLU A 102 -16.22 0.99 17.07
C GLU A 102 -16.03 2.53 17.07
N VAL A 103 -16.18 3.18 15.91
CA VAL A 103 -16.13 4.65 15.79
C VAL A 103 -17.33 5.29 16.51
N LYS A 104 -18.56 4.84 16.23
CA LYS A 104 -19.78 5.32 16.89
C LYS A 104 -19.70 5.13 18.40
N LYS A 105 -19.25 3.96 18.86
CA LYS A 105 -19.09 3.69 20.29
C LYS A 105 -18.14 4.65 20.98
N PHE A 106 -17.01 4.98 20.35
CA PHE A 106 -16.01 5.88 20.92
C PHE A 106 -16.58 7.30 21.08
N TRP A 107 -17.07 7.88 19.99
CA TRP A 107 -17.57 9.26 19.99
C TRP A 107 -18.86 9.42 20.80
N GLY A 108 -19.76 8.44 20.79
CA GLY A 108 -21.03 8.50 21.53
C GLY A 108 -20.94 8.23 23.03
N ASN A 109 -19.82 7.71 23.57
CA ASN A 109 -19.71 7.36 25.00
C ASN A 109 -18.52 7.98 25.74
N GLU A 110 -17.39 8.23 25.06
CA GLU A 110 -16.13 8.59 25.74
C GLU A 110 -15.85 10.11 25.75
N TRP A 111 -16.53 10.88 24.90
CA TRP A 111 -16.29 12.33 24.71
C TRP A 111 -17.52 13.19 25.02
N ASP A 112 -18.19 12.87 26.13
CA ASP A 112 -19.24 13.73 26.71
C ASP A 112 -18.66 15.10 27.10
N TYR A 113 -19.35 16.16 26.67
CA TYR A 113 -18.92 17.55 26.72
C TYR A 113 -18.69 18.05 28.17
N LYS A 114 -19.56 17.66 29.11
CA LYS A 114 -19.59 18.18 30.50
C LYS A 114 -19.49 17.09 31.55
N THR A 115 -18.45 16.26 31.56
CA THR A 115 -18.22 15.44 32.76
C THR A 115 -17.44 16.21 33.82
N GLU A 116 -18.02 16.37 35.03
CA GLU A 116 -17.36 16.92 36.23
C GLU A 116 -16.16 16.05 36.72
N LYS A 117 -15.96 14.88 36.12
CA LYS A 117 -14.83 13.99 36.37
C LYS A 117 -13.61 14.44 35.57
N ALA A 118 -12.42 14.28 36.14
CA ALA A 118 -11.15 14.48 35.45
C ALA A 118 -11.02 13.52 34.25
N GLY A 119 -11.51 13.95 33.08
CA GLY A 119 -11.60 13.12 31.87
C GLY A 119 -12.56 13.62 30.78
N GLY A 120 -13.48 14.55 31.07
CA GLY A 120 -14.39 15.10 30.04
C GLY A 120 -13.68 15.94 28.98
N LEU A 121 -14.28 16.03 27.79
CA LEU A 121 -13.75 16.77 26.63
C LEU A 121 -13.25 18.15 27.03
N ASN A 122 -14.13 18.97 27.62
CA ASN A 122 -13.82 20.34 28.03
C ASN A 122 -12.70 20.38 29.07
N SER A 123 -12.72 19.48 30.07
CA SER A 123 -11.68 19.40 31.10
C SER A 123 -10.30 19.04 30.54
N VAL A 124 -10.24 18.12 29.57
CA VAL A 124 -8.98 17.69 28.95
C VAL A 124 -8.42 18.78 28.05
N ILE A 125 -9.27 19.39 27.22
CA ILE A 125 -8.87 20.46 26.30
C ILE A 125 -8.50 21.75 27.05
N ALA A 126 -9.24 22.12 28.09
CA ALA A 126 -8.89 23.24 28.96
C ALA A 126 -7.54 23.04 29.69
N GLY A 127 -7.11 21.78 29.83
CA GLY A 127 -5.79 21.44 30.36
C GLY A 127 -4.63 21.61 29.37
N LEU A 128 -4.91 21.82 28.08
CA LEU A 128 -3.88 22.09 27.07
C LEU A 128 -3.29 23.48 27.28
N GLN A 129 -1.96 23.54 27.29
CA GLN A 129 -1.27 24.81 27.46
C GLN A 129 -1.42 25.67 26.21
N TRP A 130 -1.64 26.97 26.40
CA TRP A 130 -1.38 27.98 25.40
C TRP A 130 0.06 28.47 25.58
N TRP A 131 0.98 27.98 24.74
CA TRP A 131 2.41 28.33 24.78
C TRP A 131 2.76 29.25 23.60
N GLN A 132 3.98 29.79 23.55
CA GLN A 132 4.39 30.73 22.49
C GLN A 132 4.20 30.18 21.08
N GLY A 133 4.49 28.89 20.84
CA GLY A 133 4.26 28.26 19.54
C GLY A 133 2.80 27.93 19.24
N ALA A 134 1.87 28.09 20.20
CA ALA A 134 0.44 27.95 19.92
C ALA A 134 -0.05 29.07 19.00
N GLU A 135 0.47 30.29 19.16
CA GLU A 135 0.15 31.44 18.30
C GLU A 135 0.60 31.19 16.85
N GLU A 136 1.80 30.63 16.65
CA GLU A 136 2.29 30.26 15.33
C GLU A 136 1.40 29.19 14.66
N ILE A 137 0.99 28.17 15.41
CA ILE A 137 0.11 27.12 14.88
C ILE A 137 -1.28 27.70 14.57
N ALA A 138 -1.83 28.54 15.44
CA ALA A 138 -3.12 29.21 15.19
C ALA A 138 -3.06 30.10 13.94
N GLU A 139 -1.98 30.87 13.76
CA GLU A 139 -1.77 31.70 12.56
C GLU A 139 -1.70 30.85 11.30
N LYS A 140 -0.96 29.72 11.31
CA LYS A 140 -0.90 28.79 10.18
C LYS A 140 -2.23 28.14 9.86
N CYS A 141 -3.05 27.88 10.87
CA CYS A 141 -4.42 27.43 10.71
C CYS A 141 -5.39 28.56 10.31
N ARG A 142 -4.95 29.83 10.29
CA ARG A 142 -5.78 31.03 10.10
C ARG A 142 -6.90 31.16 11.14
N LEU A 143 -6.60 30.84 12.39
CA LEU A 143 -7.52 30.85 13.52
C LEU A 143 -7.25 32.06 14.42
N GLU A 144 -8.28 32.85 14.70
CA GLU A 144 -8.23 33.96 15.65
C GLU A 144 -8.64 33.48 17.04
N VAL A 145 -7.79 32.69 17.68
CA VAL A 145 -8.04 32.10 19.01
C VAL A 145 -6.92 32.40 19.99
N SER A 146 -7.26 32.37 21.28
CA SER A 146 -6.31 32.60 22.38
C SER A 146 -6.23 31.41 23.35
N SER A 147 -7.04 30.39 23.09
CA SER A 147 -7.08 29.12 23.81
C SER A 147 -7.47 28.00 22.83
N TRP A 148 -6.95 26.79 23.04
CA TRP A 148 -7.41 25.61 22.31
C TRP A 148 -8.86 25.26 22.62
N LEU A 149 -9.36 25.71 23.77
CA LEU A 149 -10.77 25.54 24.13
C LEU A 149 -11.71 26.32 23.20
N ASP A 150 -11.23 27.43 22.60
CA ASP A 150 -12.00 28.25 21.66
C ASP A 150 -12.28 27.50 20.34
N LEU A 151 -11.60 26.38 20.08
CA LEU A 151 -11.82 25.52 18.92
C LEU A 151 -12.92 24.49 19.13
N LEU A 152 -13.35 24.29 20.38
CA LEU A 152 -14.49 23.43 20.64
C LEU A 152 -15.78 24.21 20.41
N PRO A 153 -16.76 23.61 19.71
CA PRO A 153 -18.10 24.17 19.65
C PRO A 153 -18.73 24.19 21.05
N ASP A 154 -19.89 24.82 21.21
CA ASP A 154 -20.65 24.70 22.46
C ASP A 154 -21.23 23.28 22.64
N GLN A 155 -21.89 23.03 23.78
CA GLN A 155 -22.42 21.70 24.07
C GLN A 155 -23.46 21.26 23.05
N ASP A 156 -24.38 22.15 22.68
CA ASP A 156 -25.50 21.81 21.82
C ASP A 156 -24.98 21.51 20.40
N GLU A 157 -24.06 22.33 19.90
CA GLU A 157 -23.38 22.09 18.62
C GLU A 157 -22.51 20.82 18.63
N TRP A 158 -21.88 20.47 19.76
CA TRP A 158 -21.14 19.21 19.87
C TRP A 158 -22.08 18.00 19.83
N GLU A 159 -23.23 18.07 20.52
CA GLU A 159 -24.26 17.05 20.47
C GLU A 159 -24.82 16.88 19.05
N ASP A 160 -25.02 17.97 18.30
CA ASP A 160 -25.43 17.93 16.89
C ASP A 160 -24.38 17.20 16.01
N ILE A 161 -23.09 17.50 16.19
CA ILE A 161 -21.99 16.81 15.47
C ILE A 161 -21.99 15.31 15.76
N LEU A 162 -22.26 14.91 17.02
CA LEU A 162 -22.32 13.51 17.42
C LEU A 162 -23.61 12.84 16.91
N PHE A 163 -24.71 13.57 16.81
CA PHE A 163 -25.97 13.06 16.27
C PHE A 163 -25.83 12.69 14.78
N ASP A 164 -25.17 13.54 13.99
CA ASP A 164 -24.87 13.26 12.57
C ASP A 164 -24.04 11.97 12.39
N LEU A 165 -23.25 11.59 13.40
CA LEU A 165 -22.48 10.35 13.40
C LEU A 165 -23.34 9.10 13.62
N ASP A 166 -24.40 9.19 14.44
CA ASP A 166 -25.27 8.04 14.71
C ASP A 166 -26.03 7.59 13.45
N ASP A 167 -26.37 8.53 12.58
CA ASP A 167 -26.99 8.26 11.28
C ASP A 167 -25.98 7.86 10.18
N TYR A 168 -24.68 8.00 10.45
CA TYR A 168 -23.63 7.70 9.47
C TYR A 168 -23.56 6.22 9.11
N GLY A 169 -23.56 5.91 7.81
CA GLY A 169 -23.44 4.55 7.29
C GLY A 169 -24.71 3.68 7.40
N CYS A 170 -25.85 4.27 7.78
CA CYS A 170 -27.15 3.58 7.78
C CYS A 170 -27.60 3.21 6.35
N ASP A 171 -27.21 4.00 5.35
CA ASP A 171 -27.37 3.67 3.93
C ASP A 171 -26.03 3.23 3.32
N GLN A 172 -25.98 2.04 2.73
CA GLN A 172 -24.82 1.54 1.98
C GLN A 172 -24.71 2.22 0.59
N ASN A 173 -24.60 3.55 0.59
CA ASN A 173 -24.53 4.36 -0.62
C ASN A 173 -23.07 4.60 -1.06
N GLU A 174 -22.90 5.14 -2.28
CA GLU A 174 -21.59 5.52 -2.84
C GLU A 174 -20.77 6.45 -1.93
N GLY A 175 -21.41 7.21 -1.04
CA GLY A 175 -20.77 8.06 -0.03
C GLY A 175 -19.80 7.30 0.87
N VAL A 176 -20.21 6.15 1.41
CA VAL A 176 -19.40 5.34 2.34
C VAL A 176 -18.13 4.81 1.67
N VAL A 177 -18.20 4.47 0.37
CA VAL A 177 -17.04 3.98 -0.40
C VAL A 177 -16.04 5.11 -0.65
N ASN A 178 -16.53 6.30 -1.00
CA ASN A 178 -15.67 7.49 -1.16
C ASN A 178 -15.01 7.87 0.17
N ASP A 179 -15.74 7.79 1.28
CA ASP A 179 -15.24 8.12 2.60
C ASP A 179 -14.21 7.09 3.10
N TRP A 180 -14.41 5.79 2.82
CA TRP A 180 -13.37 4.78 3.03
C TRP A 180 -12.08 5.12 2.26
N LEU A 181 -12.21 5.50 0.99
CA LEU A 181 -11.05 5.84 0.15
C LEU A 181 -10.35 7.10 0.65
N ARG A 182 -11.11 8.14 1.01
CA ARG A 182 -10.57 9.39 1.56
C ARG A 182 -9.86 9.15 2.89
N LEU A 183 -10.47 8.37 3.80
CA LEU A 183 -9.85 7.99 5.05
C LEU A 183 -8.54 7.25 4.81
N ARG A 184 -8.52 6.26 3.91
CA ARG A 184 -7.32 5.51 3.55
C ARG A 184 -6.21 6.41 3.01
N MET A 185 -6.57 7.34 2.13
CA MET A 185 -5.62 8.28 1.53
C MET A 185 -5.02 9.22 2.58
N LEU A 186 -5.86 9.92 3.34
CA LEU A 186 -5.44 10.85 4.39
C LEU A 186 -4.60 10.13 5.46
N TYR A 187 -5.07 8.96 5.91
CA TYR A 187 -4.37 8.16 6.90
C TYR A 187 -3.00 7.71 6.42
N SER A 188 -2.89 7.25 5.17
CA SER A 188 -1.62 6.85 4.59
C SER A 188 -0.63 8.01 4.49
N ILE A 189 -1.07 9.19 4.04
CA ILE A 189 -0.23 10.38 3.93
C ILE A 189 0.24 10.86 5.30
N LEU A 190 -0.69 11.00 6.26
CA LEU A 190 -0.38 11.43 7.62
C LEU A 190 0.62 10.49 8.29
N VAL A 191 0.37 9.19 8.23
CA VAL A 191 1.22 8.18 8.87
C VAL A 191 2.61 8.15 8.24
N ALA A 192 2.71 8.27 6.92
CA ALA A 192 3.99 8.34 6.24
C ALA A 192 4.76 9.60 6.62
N ALA A 193 4.09 10.76 6.63
CA ALA A 193 4.70 12.04 6.96
C ALA A 193 5.19 12.09 8.42
N ASP A 194 4.35 11.71 9.39
CA ASP A 194 4.67 11.71 10.82
C ASP A 194 5.91 10.85 11.12
N ARG A 195 5.96 9.64 10.54
CA ARG A 195 7.07 8.72 10.78
C ARG A 195 8.33 9.12 10.05
N TYR A 196 8.22 9.63 8.84
CA TYR A 196 9.38 10.11 8.08
C TYR A 196 10.02 11.29 8.82
N GLU A 197 9.19 12.23 9.27
CA GLU A 197 9.61 13.38 10.06
C GLU A 197 10.36 12.96 11.33
N ALA A 198 9.82 11.98 12.06
CA ALA A 198 10.40 11.47 13.29
C ALA A 198 11.68 10.66 13.06
N ALA A 199 11.80 9.91 11.96
CA ALA A 199 12.92 9.00 11.71
C ALA A 199 14.11 9.68 11.00
N VAL A 200 13.82 10.57 10.04
CA VAL A 200 14.83 11.09 9.10
C VAL A 200 15.37 12.45 9.53
N SER A 201 14.65 13.18 10.38
CA SER A 201 15.00 14.55 10.81
C SER A 201 15.19 15.56 9.66
N LYS A 202 14.79 15.21 8.43
CA LYS A 202 14.66 16.15 7.30
C LYS A 202 13.25 16.71 7.23
N LYS A 203 13.13 17.95 6.75
CA LYS A 203 11.85 18.67 6.61
C LYS A 203 11.11 18.35 5.30
N THR A 204 11.67 17.50 4.44
CA THR A 204 11.08 17.11 3.16
C THR A 204 11.46 15.68 2.82
N ILE A 205 10.55 14.98 2.17
CA ILE A 205 10.80 13.71 1.51
C ILE A 205 11.10 13.98 0.03
N ASN A 206 11.96 13.15 -0.59
CA ASN A 206 12.29 13.25 -2.01
C ASN A 206 11.88 11.97 -2.72
N TYR A 207 11.21 12.11 -3.86
CA TYR A 207 10.87 11.00 -4.74
C TYR A 207 11.69 11.12 -6.03
N SER A 208 12.36 10.04 -6.41
CA SER A 208 12.98 9.94 -7.72
C SER A 208 11.89 9.94 -8.80
N PRO A 209 12.04 10.68 -9.91
CA PRO A 209 11.06 10.66 -10.99
C PRO A 209 11.06 9.30 -11.70
N LEU A 210 9.89 8.85 -12.15
CA LEU A 210 9.78 7.68 -13.02
C LEU A 210 10.24 8.04 -14.44
N ILE A 211 11.51 7.77 -14.73
CA ILE A 211 12.10 8.00 -16.05
C ILE A 211 11.80 6.79 -16.93
N SER A 212 11.18 7.04 -18.09
CA SER A 212 10.87 6.02 -19.10
C SER A 212 11.81 6.20 -20.29
N ASP A 213 12.74 5.28 -20.47
CA ASP A 213 13.67 5.26 -21.60
C ASP A 213 13.45 4.00 -22.45
N PRO A 214 12.80 4.13 -23.64
CA PRO A 214 12.62 3.02 -24.56
C PRO A 214 13.92 2.34 -24.99
N ALA A 215 15.07 3.06 -24.98
CA ALA A 215 16.34 2.47 -25.38
C ALA A 215 16.78 1.33 -24.45
N LYS A 216 16.38 1.37 -23.16
CA LYS A 216 16.65 0.28 -22.20
C LYS A 216 16.00 -1.05 -22.62
N ILE A 217 14.85 -0.98 -23.29
CA ILE A 217 14.17 -2.16 -23.83
C ILE A 217 14.96 -2.73 -25.01
N ASP A 218 15.41 -1.86 -25.92
CA ASP A 218 16.22 -2.26 -27.07
C ASP A 218 17.56 -2.87 -26.63
N ASP A 219 18.23 -2.28 -25.64
CA ASP A 219 19.46 -2.79 -25.04
C ASP A 219 19.23 -4.17 -24.41
N TYR A 220 18.14 -4.35 -23.65
CA TYR A 220 17.79 -5.63 -23.05
C TYR A 220 17.57 -6.72 -24.12
N LEU A 221 16.89 -6.37 -25.21
CA LEU A 221 16.63 -7.28 -26.34
C LEU A 221 17.91 -7.63 -27.12
N SER A 222 18.82 -6.67 -27.29
CA SER A 222 20.09 -6.89 -28.01
C SER A 222 20.97 -7.95 -27.34
N GLY A 223 20.83 -8.14 -26.03
CA GLY A 223 21.53 -9.17 -25.26
C GLY A 223 20.93 -10.58 -25.38
N THR A 224 19.81 -10.76 -26.10
CA THR A 224 19.20 -12.08 -26.29
C THR A 224 19.68 -12.78 -27.55
N GLU A 225 20.04 -14.06 -27.44
CA GLU A 225 20.49 -14.85 -28.58
C GLU A 225 19.36 -15.05 -29.62
N PRO A 226 19.66 -14.87 -30.93
CA PRO A 226 18.70 -15.15 -32.00
C PRO A 226 18.32 -16.64 -32.06
N SER A 227 17.02 -16.92 -32.05
CA SER A 227 16.42 -18.25 -32.16
C SER A 227 14.97 -18.13 -32.66
N ASP A 228 14.37 -19.22 -33.14
CA ASP A 228 12.96 -19.24 -33.51
C ASP A 228 12.05 -18.82 -32.35
N ILE A 229 12.43 -19.17 -31.12
CA ILE A 229 11.70 -18.80 -29.90
C ILE A 229 11.84 -17.31 -29.60
N SER A 230 13.04 -16.71 -29.75
CA SER A 230 13.21 -15.28 -29.53
C SER A 230 12.54 -14.44 -30.61
N ALA A 231 12.53 -14.90 -31.87
CA ALA A 231 11.74 -14.30 -32.94
C ALA A 231 10.24 -14.31 -32.64
N TRP A 232 9.69 -15.47 -32.25
CA TRP A 232 8.28 -15.61 -31.85
C TRP A 232 7.91 -14.73 -30.64
N ARG A 233 8.77 -14.67 -29.61
CA ARG A 233 8.58 -13.77 -28.47
C ARG A 233 8.52 -12.31 -28.90
N ASN A 234 9.42 -11.90 -29.81
CA ASN A 234 9.48 -10.53 -30.28
C ASN A 234 8.26 -10.16 -31.14
N GLU A 235 7.77 -11.08 -31.97
CA GLU A 235 6.53 -10.89 -32.75
C GLU A 235 5.34 -10.64 -31.83
N ILE A 236 5.12 -11.51 -30.83
CA ILE A 236 4.05 -11.33 -29.84
C ILE A 236 4.22 -10.03 -29.06
N ARG A 237 5.44 -9.74 -28.60
CA ARG A 237 5.74 -8.51 -27.85
C ARG A 237 5.30 -7.28 -28.65
N LEU A 238 5.72 -7.18 -29.92
CA LEU A 238 5.38 -6.03 -30.78
C LEU A 238 3.87 -5.90 -30.97
N GLU A 239 3.17 -7.01 -31.21
CA GLU A 239 1.71 -6.99 -31.39
C GLU A 239 0.98 -6.56 -30.11
N VAL A 240 1.36 -7.14 -28.96
CA VAL A 240 0.78 -6.80 -27.66
C VAL A 240 1.04 -5.34 -27.29
N VAL A 241 2.26 -4.85 -27.53
CA VAL A 241 2.63 -3.46 -27.26
C VAL A 241 1.82 -2.50 -28.14
N GLN A 242 1.63 -2.82 -29.42
CA GLN A 242 0.76 -2.04 -30.31
C GLN A 242 -0.71 -2.06 -29.85
N ASN A 243 -1.20 -3.20 -29.36
CA ASN A 243 -2.54 -3.30 -28.80
C ASN A 243 -2.68 -2.45 -27.53
N ALA A 244 -1.70 -2.47 -26.64
CA ALA A 244 -1.67 -1.62 -25.46
C ALA A 244 -1.65 -0.13 -25.84
N GLU A 245 -0.89 0.24 -26.88
CA GLU A 245 -0.88 1.61 -27.40
C GLU A 245 -2.26 2.07 -27.86
N ARG A 246 -3.03 1.17 -28.50
CA ARG A 246 -4.38 1.43 -29.03
C ARG A 246 -5.47 1.39 -27.98
N PHE A 247 -5.45 0.42 -27.08
CA PHE A 247 -6.55 0.18 -26.13
C PHE A 247 -6.41 0.97 -24.83
N ILE A 248 -5.19 1.26 -24.38
CA ILE A 248 -4.95 2.00 -23.13
C ILE A 248 -4.95 3.51 -23.41
N GLN A 249 -6.15 4.07 -23.63
CA GLN A 249 -6.36 5.50 -23.86
C GLN A 249 -6.72 6.28 -22.59
N LYS A 250 -7.10 5.57 -21.52
CA LYS A 250 -7.42 6.13 -20.19
C LYS A 250 -7.11 5.10 -19.12
N PRO A 251 -7.03 5.49 -17.84
CA PRO A 251 -6.91 4.56 -16.73
C PRO A 251 -7.99 3.48 -16.79
N GLY A 252 -7.61 2.24 -16.46
CA GLY A 252 -8.48 1.09 -16.62
C GLY A 252 -7.88 -0.20 -16.10
N VAL A 253 -8.69 -1.26 -16.13
CA VAL A 253 -8.25 -2.63 -15.88
C VAL A 253 -8.04 -3.33 -17.23
N PHE A 254 -6.84 -3.85 -17.43
CA PHE A 254 -6.42 -4.56 -18.63
C PHE A 254 -5.93 -5.97 -18.26
N THR A 255 -6.06 -6.91 -19.19
CA THR A 255 -5.59 -8.27 -19.02
C THR A 255 -4.52 -8.60 -20.06
N LEU A 256 -3.58 -9.46 -19.68
CA LEU A 256 -2.55 -9.97 -20.56
C LEU A 256 -2.48 -11.49 -20.41
N THR A 257 -3.23 -12.19 -21.25
CA THR A 257 -3.32 -13.65 -21.26
C THR A 257 -2.28 -14.23 -22.23
N LEU A 258 -1.12 -14.63 -21.72
CA LEU A 258 -0.05 -15.22 -22.53
C LEU A 258 0.47 -16.53 -21.95
N PRO A 259 0.85 -17.51 -22.79
CA PRO A 259 1.39 -18.78 -22.31
C PRO A 259 2.74 -18.58 -21.61
N THR A 260 3.03 -19.43 -20.63
CA THR A 260 4.31 -19.40 -19.91
C THR A 260 5.49 -19.56 -20.88
N GLY A 261 6.45 -18.65 -20.75
CA GLY A 261 7.61 -18.56 -21.63
C GLY A 261 7.45 -17.60 -22.82
N ALA A 262 6.31 -16.90 -22.96
CA ALA A 262 6.10 -15.85 -23.96
C ALA A 262 6.79 -14.51 -23.65
N GLY A 263 7.40 -14.37 -22.45
CA GLY A 263 8.06 -13.12 -22.05
C GLY A 263 7.14 -12.11 -21.35
N LYS A 264 6.09 -12.57 -20.63
CA LYS A 264 5.12 -11.73 -19.90
C LYS A 264 5.76 -10.63 -19.06
N THR A 265 6.82 -10.94 -18.32
CA THR A 265 7.53 -9.97 -17.47
C THR A 265 8.02 -8.76 -18.28
N LEU A 266 8.76 -9.00 -19.37
CA LEU A 266 9.30 -7.93 -20.22
C LEU A 266 8.16 -7.15 -20.89
N ILE A 267 7.19 -7.86 -21.48
CA ILE A 267 6.04 -7.25 -22.14
C ILE A 267 5.24 -6.37 -21.15
N GLY A 268 4.97 -6.87 -19.95
CA GLY A 268 4.26 -6.14 -18.90
C GLY A 268 5.00 -4.88 -18.47
N MET A 269 6.31 -4.97 -18.25
CA MET A 269 7.15 -3.82 -17.89
C MET A 269 7.23 -2.79 -19.03
N GLU A 270 7.33 -3.23 -20.29
CA GLU A 270 7.33 -2.35 -21.46
C GLU A 270 5.99 -1.61 -21.59
N ILE A 271 4.85 -2.31 -21.47
CA ILE A 271 3.53 -1.67 -21.46
C ILE A 271 3.43 -0.68 -20.31
N ALA A 272 3.84 -1.06 -19.10
CA ALA A 272 3.77 -0.18 -17.95
C ALA A 272 4.65 1.07 -18.11
N MET A 273 5.84 0.95 -18.71
CA MET A 273 6.67 2.09 -19.09
C MET A 273 5.94 3.02 -20.08
N GLN A 274 5.29 2.48 -21.11
CA GLN A 274 4.52 3.28 -22.07
C GLN A 274 3.32 3.98 -21.42
N VAL A 275 2.59 3.28 -20.57
CA VAL A 275 1.45 3.80 -19.81
C VAL A 275 1.90 4.91 -18.86
N ALA A 276 2.99 4.68 -18.12
CA ALA A 276 3.55 5.68 -17.22
C ALA A 276 3.99 6.94 -17.96
N ARG A 277 4.64 6.79 -19.12
CA ARG A 277 5.01 7.93 -19.98
C ARG A 277 3.78 8.66 -20.50
N ARG A 278 2.75 7.94 -20.95
CA ARG A 278 1.53 8.52 -21.53
C ARG A 278 0.74 9.35 -20.51
N PHE A 279 0.54 8.82 -19.31
CA PHE A 279 -0.27 9.46 -18.27
C PHE A 279 0.54 10.23 -17.23
N GLN A 280 1.87 10.35 -17.44
CA GLN A 280 2.80 11.01 -16.51
C GLN A 280 2.71 10.45 -15.09
N TYR A 281 2.57 9.14 -14.98
CA TYR A 281 2.49 8.48 -13.68
C TYR A 281 3.78 8.60 -12.90
N SER A 282 3.66 8.74 -11.58
CA SER A 282 4.81 8.85 -10.69
C SER A 282 5.32 7.50 -10.19
N THR A 283 4.53 6.44 -10.36
CA THR A 283 4.81 5.13 -9.76
C THR A 283 4.44 3.97 -10.69
N LEU A 284 5.33 2.99 -10.78
CA LEU A 284 5.10 1.66 -11.36
C LEU A 284 5.23 0.63 -10.23
N ILE A 285 4.24 -0.23 -10.07
CA ILE A 285 4.24 -1.27 -9.04
C ILE A 285 4.09 -2.64 -9.72
N TYR A 286 5.14 -3.46 -9.67
CA TYR A 286 5.11 -4.85 -10.11
C TYR A 286 4.83 -5.76 -8.93
N VAL A 287 3.71 -6.48 -8.97
CA VAL A 287 3.19 -7.28 -7.85
C VAL A 287 3.23 -8.75 -8.20
N LEU A 288 4.04 -9.51 -7.47
CA LEU A 288 4.27 -10.95 -7.68
C LEU A 288 3.49 -11.80 -6.68
N PRO A 289 3.14 -13.06 -7.04
CA PRO A 289 2.39 -13.94 -6.15
C PRO A 289 3.22 -14.41 -4.93
N PHE A 290 4.54 -14.52 -5.08
CA PHE A 290 5.44 -15.08 -4.07
C PHE A 290 6.74 -14.29 -3.94
N VAL A 291 7.30 -14.26 -2.73
CA VAL A 291 8.56 -13.58 -2.40
C VAL A 291 9.74 -14.11 -3.21
N SER A 292 9.80 -15.42 -3.48
CA SER A 292 10.91 -16.06 -4.21
C SER A 292 11.07 -15.58 -5.66
N LEU A 293 10.08 -14.86 -6.20
CA LEU A 293 10.15 -14.31 -7.55
C LEU A 293 10.57 -12.83 -7.54
N VAL A 294 10.58 -12.18 -6.38
CA VAL A 294 10.79 -10.73 -6.28
C VAL A 294 12.21 -10.35 -6.71
N GLU A 295 13.24 -10.97 -6.13
CA GLU A 295 14.66 -10.72 -6.45
C GLU A 295 14.94 -10.83 -7.96
N GLN A 296 14.53 -11.95 -8.56
CA GLN A 296 14.71 -12.18 -10.00
C GLN A 296 14.01 -11.12 -10.87
N ASN A 297 12.81 -10.68 -10.49
CA ASN A 297 12.08 -9.68 -11.27
C ASN A 297 12.56 -8.25 -10.99
N ALA A 298 13.09 -7.99 -9.79
CA ALA A 298 13.78 -6.74 -9.46
C ALA A 298 15.04 -6.57 -10.31
N ASP A 299 15.83 -7.63 -10.51
CA ASP A 299 16.98 -7.63 -11.42
C ASP A 299 16.59 -7.31 -12.87
N VAL A 300 15.46 -7.84 -13.34
CA VAL A 300 14.93 -7.51 -14.68
C VAL A 300 14.50 -6.06 -14.72
N ALA A 301 13.76 -5.58 -13.72
CA ALA A 301 13.34 -4.18 -13.65
C ALA A 301 14.53 -3.22 -13.60
N ALA A 302 15.60 -3.54 -12.86
CA ALA A 302 16.80 -2.72 -12.73
C ALA A 302 17.59 -2.57 -14.05
N LYS A 303 17.39 -3.49 -15.00
CA LYS A 303 17.91 -3.34 -16.37
C LYS A 303 17.07 -2.38 -17.21
N LEU A 304 15.79 -2.22 -16.88
CA LEU A 304 14.82 -1.44 -17.65
C LEU A 304 14.60 -0.03 -17.08
N PHE A 305 14.84 0.17 -15.79
CA PHE A 305 14.62 1.42 -15.07
C PHE A 305 15.82 1.75 -14.19
N ASP A 306 16.12 3.04 -14.05
CA ASP A 306 17.31 3.49 -13.30
C ASP A 306 17.17 3.35 -11.79
N VAL A 307 15.95 3.45 -11.26
CA VAL A 307 15.69 3.42 -9.82
C VAL A 307 14.57 2.44 -9.51
N VAL A 308 14.95 1.32 -8.88
CA VAL A 308 14.06 0.20 -8.54
C VAL A 308 14.19 -0.13 -7.07
N GLN A 309 13.06 -0.24 -6.38
CA GLN A 309 12.99 -0.73 -5.02
C GLN A 309 12.46 -2.16 -4.99
N GLU A 310 13.29 -3.05 -4.48
CA GLU A 310 12.88 -4.37 -4.04
C GLU A 310 12.18 -4.31 -2.68
N ASP A 311 10.99 -4.91 -2.56
CA ASP A 311 10.22 -4.93 -1.33
C ASP A 311 9.74 -6.33 -0.95
N HIS A 312 10.56 -7.01 -0.14
CA HIS A 312 10.16 -8.22 0.58
C HIS A 312 10.75 -8.27 2.00
N TYR A 313 10.20 -9.09 2.88
CA TYR A 313 10.63 -9.11 4.28
C TYR A 313 12.10 -9.53 4.48
N LEU A 314 12.73 -10.14 3.47
CA LEU A 314 14.15 -10.53 3.45
C LEU A 314 15.08 -9.51 2.76
N SER A 315 14.59 -8.41 2.17
CA SER A 315 15.39 -7.56 1.25
C SER A 315 16.20 -6.49 1.97
N TYR A 316 16.08 -6.41 3.30
CA TYR A 316 16.73 -5.40 4.11
C TYR A 316 17.70 -5.97 5.16
N PRO A 317 18.63 -6.88 4.82
CA PRO A 317 19.56 -7.45 5.79
C PRO A 317 20.64 -6.45 6.28
N GLU A 318 20.85 -5.32 5.60
CA GLU A 318 21.92 -4.35 5.89
C GLU A 318 21.46 -3.07 6.62
N SER A 319 20.19 -2.99 7.07
CA SER A 319 19.66 -1.79 7.73
C SER A 319 20.26 -1.50 9.12
N ASP A 320 21.01 -2.43 9.69
CA ASP A 320 21.74 -2.28 10.96
C ASP A 320 23.22 -1.91 10.75
N SER A 321 23.67 -1.66 9.52
CA SER A 321 25.02 -1.13 9.27
C SER A 321 25.12 0.34 9.72
N GLU A 322 26.27 0.74 10.27
CA GLU A 322 26.52 2.13 10.67
C GLU A 322 26.51 3.11 9.48
N GLU A 323 26.64 2.59 8.25
CA GLU A 323 26.73 3.37 7.01
C GLU A 323 25.36 3.73 6.40
N ALA A 324 24.28 3.05 6.80
CA ALA A 324 22.95 3.33 6.27
C ALA A 324 22.48 4.75 6.63
N THR A 325 21.90 5.45 5.68
CA THR A 325 21.25 6.74 5.91
C THR A 325 19.96 6.57 6.73
N PRO A 326 19.50 7.61 7.45
CA PRO A 326 18.21 7.57 8.14
C PRO A 326 17.03 7.19 7.22
N GLU A 327 17.06 7.61 5.95
CA GLU A 327 16.08 7.27 4.93
C GLU A 327 16.09 5.78 4.58
N GLU A 328 17.26 5.21 4.34
CA GLU A 328 17.38 3.77 4.05
C GLU A 328 16.88 2.93 5.22
N ARG A 329 17.22 3.31 6.46
CA ARG A 329 16.67 2.69 7.66
C ARG A 329 15.16 2.82 7.76
N PHE A 330 14.61 3.99 7.43
CA PHE A 330 13.17 4.23 7.42
C PHE A 330 12.46 3.33 6.40
N VAL A 331 12.97 3.27 5.17
CA VAL A 331 12.44 2.41 4.09
C VAL A 331 12.50 0.95 4.50
N ALA A 332 13.62 0.48 5.02
CA ALA A 332 13.80 -0.89 5.49
C ALA A 332 12.84 -1.24 6.63
N PHE A 333 12.76 -0.40 7.66
CA PHE A 333 11.98 -0.69 8.86
C PHE A 333 10.47 -0.68 8.59
N PHE A 334 9.98 0.32 7.85
CA PHE A 334 8.55 0.44 7.56
C PHE A 334 8.12 -0.26 6.27
N ARG A 335 9.08 -0.76 5.48
CA ARG A 335 8.83 -1.26 4.11
C ARG A 335 8.02 -0.24 3.30
N TYR A 336 8.50 1.00 3.35
CA TYR A 336 7.85 2.15 2.70
C TYR A 336 8.18 2.15 1.22
N TRP A 337 7.19 2.42 0.36
CA TRP A 337 7.38 2.47 -1.08
C TRP A 337 7.86 3.86 -1.50
N GLN A 338 9.17 4.06 -1.47
CA GLN A 338 9.80 5.35 -1.74
C GLN A 338 10.15 5.52 -3.21
N GLU A 339 10.64 4.47 -3.87
CA GLU A 339 11.13 4.61 -5.25
C GLU A 339 10.03 4.56 -6.32
N PRO A 340 10.27 5.10 -7.52
CA PRO A 340 9.29 5.17 -8.60
C PRO A 340 8.92 3.80 -9.18
N VAL A 341 9.82 2.82 -9.13
CA VAL A 341 9.54 1.44 -9.55
C VAL A 341 9.64 0.53 -8.33
N ILE A 342 8.54 -0.13 -7.97
CA ILE A 342 8.46 -1.02 -6.81
C ILE A 342 8.20 -2.44 -7.29
N VAL A 343 9.06 -3.38 -6.92
CA VAL A 343 8.82 -4.81 -7.12
C VAL A 343 8.49 -5.43 -5.76
N THR A 344 7.25 -5.90 -5.61
CA THR A 344 6.70 -6.34 -4.34
C THR A 344 5.84 -7.59 -4.51
N THR A 345 5.19 -8.01 -3.42
CA THR A 345 4.31 -9.18 -3.38
C THR A 345 2.85 -8.81 -3.25
N LEU A 346 1.99 -9.70 -3.73
CA LEU A 346 0.53 -9.60 -3.58
C LEU A 346 0.12 -9.51 -2.10
N ALA A 347 0.83 -10.21 -1.20
CA ALA A 347 0.59 -10.12 0.23
C ALA A 347 0.85 -8.70 0.80
N LYS A 348 1.90 -8.01 0.32
CA LYS A 348 2.15 -6.62 0.71
C LYS A 348 1.09 -5.69 0.11
N LEU A 349 0.75 -5.82 -1.17
CA LEU A 349 -0.32 -5.02 -1.77
C LEU A 349 -1.64 -5.21 -0.99
N TRP A 350 -1.96 -6.44 -0.61
CA TRP A 350 -3.15 -6.75 0.18
C TRP A 350 -3.14 -6.02 1.53
N ASN A 351 -1.99 -5.98 2.19
CA ASN A 351 -1.81 -5.21 3.43
C ASN A 351 -1.98 -3.70 3.20
N VAL A 352 -1.41 -3.16 2.12
CA VAL A 352 -1.55 -1.74 1.75
C VAL A 352 -3.02 -1.37 1.55
N LEU A 353 -3.77 -2.20 0.83
CA LEU A 353 -5.18 -2.00 0.52
C LEU A 353 -6.11 -2.18 1.74
N TYR A 354 -5.90 -3.23 2.53
CA TYR A 354 -6.92 -3.69 3.47
C TYR A 354 -6.50 -3.75 4.93
N SER A 355 -5.20 -3.81 5.26
CA SER A 355 -4.80 -3.87 6.67
C SER A 355 -5.22 -2.60 7.40
N PRO A 356 -5.85 -2.69 8.58
CA PRO A 356 -6.21 -1.50 9.34
C PRO A 356 -4.98 -0.87 10.01
N ARG A 357 -3.84 -1.55 10.09
CA ARG A 357 -2.66 -1.09 10.84
C ARG A 357 -1.95 0.04 10.11
N ALA A 358 -1.55 1.07 10.86
CA ALA A 358 -0.85 2.24 10.35
C ALA A 358 0.40 1.89 9.50
N ASN A 359 1.24 0.94 9.93
CA ASN A 359 2.45 0.53 9.18
C ASN A 359 2.13 -0.12 7.84
N ASP A 360 1.09 -0.94 7.81
CA ASP A 360 0.79 -1.75 6.66
C ASP A 360 0.24 -0.90 5.49
N THR A 361 -0.54 0.13 5.81
CA THR A 361 -1.22 1.00 4.83
C THR A 361 -0.43 2.28 4.48
N MET A 362 0.76 2.46 5.04
CA MET A 362 1.57 3.68 4.91
C MET A 362 1.86 4.06 3.45
N SER A 363 1.94 3.08 2.55
CA SER A 363 2.20 3.30 1.11
C SER A 363 0.94 3.40 0.23
N PHE A 364 -0.28 3.47 0.80
CA PHE A 364 -1.52 3.45 0.00
C PHE A 364 -1.61 4.61 -1.00
N HIS A 365 -1.13 5.80 -0.64
CA HIS A 365 -1.11 6.96 -1.55
C HIS A 365 -0.30 6.73 -2.85
N ARG A 366 0.66 5.80 -2.84
CA ARG A 366 1.47 5.44 -4.03
C ARG A 366 0.66 4.70 -5.11
N LEU A 367 -0.58 4.30 -4.80
CA LEU A 367 -1.52 3.77 -5.80
C LEU A 367 -2.12 4.88 -6.67
N SER A 368 -2.07 6.14 -6.25
CA SER A 368 -2.56 7.27 -7.04
C SER A 368 -1.66 7.58 -8.22
N ASN A 369 -2.26 7.83 -9.39
CA ASN A 369 -1.56 8.10 -10.65
C ASN A 369 -0.41 7.12 -10.89
N SER A 370 -0.71 5.83 -10.81
CA SER A 370 0.26 4.75 -10.94
C SER A 370 -0.20 3.69 -11.94
N VAL A 371 0.77 2.90 -12.43
CA VAL A 371 0.50 1.67 -13.16
C VAL A 371 0.90 0.47 -12.29
N VAL A 372 -0.03 -0.45 -12.10
CA VAL A 372 0.13 -1.62 -11.25
C VAL A 372 0.01 -2.89 -12.09
N ILE A 373 1.11 -3.64 -12.18
CA ILE A 373 1.13 -4.95 -12.80
C ILE A 373 0.83 -5.99 -11.73
N LEU A 374 -0.21 -6.79 -11.92
CA LEU A 374 -0.54 -7.94 -11.08
C LEU A 374 -0.17 -9.22 -11.82
N ASP A 375 0.91 -9.88 -11.42
CA ASP A 375 1.36 -11.13 -12.01
C ASP A 375 0.72 -12.34 -11.31
N GLU A 376 0.08 -13.21 -12.09
CA GLU A 376 -0.68 -14.38 -11.63
C GLU A 376 -1.64 -14.07 -10.45
N PRO A 377 -2.57 -13.11 -10.60
CA PRO A 377 -3.44 -12.62 -9.51
C PRO A 377 -4.43 -13.67 -8.97
N GLN A 378 -4.60 -14.80 -9.66
CA GLN A 378 -5.48 -15.89 -9.25
C GLN A 378 -5.06 -16.57 -7.92
N VAL A 379 -3.92 -16.21 -7.34
CA VAL A 379 -3.52 -16.63 -5.98
C VAL A 379 -4.45 -16.05 -4.91
N VAL A 380 -5.17 -14.95 -5.20
CA VAL A 380 -6.27 -14.48 -4.33
C VAL A 380 -7.35 -15.55 -4.25
N ARG A 381 -7.91 -15.78 -3.06
CA ARG A 381 -9.04 -16.71 -2.88
C ARG A 381 -10.23 -16.28 -3.75
N THR A 382 -10.85 -17.24 -4.43
CA THR A 382 -12.01 -17.01 -5.31
C THR A 382 -13.15 -16.26 -4.64
N SER A 383 -13.40 -16.53 -3.34
CA SER A 383 -14.41 -15.83 -2.54
C SER A 383 -14.15 -14.32 -2.39
N CYS A 384 -12.95 -13.84 -2.70
CA CYS A 384 -12.56 -12.44 -2.59
C CYS A 384 -12.44 -11.74 -3.96
N TRP A 385 -12.61 -12.46 -5.08
CA TRP A 385 -12.37 -11.93 -6.42
C TRP A 385 -13.29 -10.76 -6.76
N GLU A 386 -14.59 -10.90 -6.52
CA GLU A 386 -15.57 -9.83 -6.80
C GLU A 386 -15.25 -8.55 -6.01
N GLY A 387 -14.99 -8.68 -4.70
CA GLY A 387 -14.62 -7.56 -3.85
C GLY A 387 -13.30 -6.92 -4.27
N PHE A 388 -12.30 -7.73 -4.63
CA PHE A 388 -11.03 -7.22 -5.12
C PHE A 388 -11.19 -6.47 -6.45
N GLY A 389 -11.97 -6.99 -7.40
CA GLY A 389 -12.27 -6.32 -8.66
C GLY A 389 -12.98 -4.98 -8.46
N LYS A 390 -13.94 -4.90 -7.53
CA LYS A 390 -14.60 -3.64 -7.13
C LYS A 390 -13.60 -2.63 -6.57
N THR A 391 -12.64 -3.07 -5.75
CA THR A 391 -11.56 -2.19 -5.26
C THR A 391 -10.69 -1.71 -6.41
N LEU A 392 -10.27 -2.56 -7.35
CA LEU A 392 -9.47 -2.14 -8.49
C LEU A 392 -10.21 -1.08 -9.32
N GLN A 393 -11.50 -1.29 -9.60
CA GLN A 393 -12.31 -0.33 -10.33
C GLN A 393 -12.44 1.01 -9.59
N LEU A 394 -12.63 0.97 -8.26
CA LEU A 394 -12.66 2.18 -7.44
C LEU A 394 -11.35 2.98 -7.55
N LEU A 395 -10.20 2.31 -7.52
CA LEU A 395 -8.89 2.95 -7.65
C LEU A 395 -8.66 3.52 -9.07
N VAL A 396 -9.13 2.83 -10.11
CA VAL A 396 -9.16 3.38 -11.48
C VAL A 396 -9.96 4.68 -11.51
N ASP A 397 -11.20 4.65 -11.00
CA ASP A 397 -12.16 5.74 -11.14
C ASP A 397 -11.80 6.96 -10.28
N LYS A 398 -11.18 6.74 -9.12
CA LYS A 398 -10.95 7.80 -8.12
C LYS A 398 -9.49 8.21 -7.99
N LEU A 399 -8.54 7.32 -8.27
CA LEU A 399 -7.10 7.59 -8.13
C LEU A 399 -6.35 7.57 -9.47
N GLY A 400 -7.04 7.33 -10.59
CA GLY A 400 -6.41 7.30 -11.91
C GLY A 400 -5.41 6.16 -12.10
N THR A 401 -5.51 5.08 -11.30
CA THR A 401 -4.62 3.92 -11.41
C THR A 401 -4.91 3.10 -12.67
N THR A 402 -3.88 2.60 -13.35
CA THR A 402 -4.02 1.59 -14.41
C THR A 402 -3.57 0.23 -13.90
N PHE A 403 -4.40 -0.81 -14.06
CA PHE A 403 -4.06 -2.18 -13.69
C PHE A 403 -3.83 -3.05 -14.90
N ILE A 404 -2.77 -3.86 -14.88
CA ILE A 404 -2.47 -4.88 -15.89
C ILE A 404 -2.39 -6.24 -15.21
N LEU A 405 -3.39 -7.09 -15.41
CA LEU A 405 -3.47 -8.43 -14.83
C LEU A 405 -2.87 -9.43 -15.81
N MET A 406 -1.68 -9.96 -15.47
CA MET A 406 -0.97 -10.90 -16.33
C MET A 406 -1.14 -12.32 -15.82
N THR A 407 -1.49 -13.26 -16.70
CA THR A 407 -1.58 -14.68 -16.34
C THR A 407 -1.57 -15.57 -17.57
N ALA A 408 -1.36 -16.87 -17.38
CA ALA A 408 -1.62 -17.86 -18.43
C ALA A 408 -3.10 -18.27 -18.50
N THR A 409 -3.87 -18.09 -17.42
CA THR A 409 -5.28 -18.47 -17.32
C THR A 409 -6.06 -17.38 -16.60
N GLN A 410 -6.87 -16.63 -17.34
CA GLN A 410 -7.51 -15.44 -16.82
C GLN A 410 -8.54 -15.76 -15.72
N PRO A 411 -8.37 -15.27 -14.48
CA PRO A 411 -9.39 -15.38 -13.46
C PRO A 411 -10.47 -14.31 -13.65
N GLU A 412 -11.70 -14.61 -13.22
CA GLU A 412 -12.82 -13.66 -13.24
C GLU A 412 -12.75 -12.66 -12.07
N ILE A 413 -11.58 -12.01 -11.88
CA ILE A 413 -11.38 -11.00 -10.82
C ILE A 413 -12.04 -9.68 -11.20
N ALA A 414 -11.85 -9.25 -12.44
CA ALA A 414 -12.41 -8.00 -12.96
C ALA A 414 -12.66 -8.14 -14.47
N ARG A 415 -13.64 -7.40 -14.99
CA ARG A 415 -13.81 -7.24 -16.44
C ARG A 415 -12.73 -6.29 -16.92
N GLY A 416 -11.76 -6.80 -17.68
CA GLY A 416 -10.69 -6.02 -18.26
C GLY A 416 -10.65 -6.13 -19.78
N THR A 417 -9.98 -5.19 -20.44
CA THR A 417 -9.72 -5.28 -21.88
C THR A 417 -8.47 -6.13 -22.12
N GLU A 418 -8.60 -7.19 -22.92
CA GLU A 418 -7.49 -8.09 -23.25
C GLU A 418 -6.52 -7.41 -24.22
N LEU A 419 -5.22 -7.48 -23.89
CA LEU A 419 -4.14 -6.90 -24.68
C LEU A 419 -3.47 -7.95 -25.57
N ALA A 420 -3.51 -9.23 -25.17
CA ALA A 420 -3.03 -10.32 -26.00
C ALA A 420 -3.92 -10.52 -27.23
N PRO A 421 -3.34 -10.89 -28.39
CA PRO A 421 -4.15 -11.33 -29.52
C PRO A 421 -4.87 -12.64 -29.21
N GLU A 422 -5.95 -12.92 -29.94
CA GLU A 422 -6.70 -14.14 -29.74
C GLU A 422 -5.83 -15.39 -30.02
N SER A 423 -5.93 -16.40 -29.16
CA SER A 423 -5.35 -17.73 -29.39
C SER A 423 -3.81 -17.79 -29.50
N VAL A 424 -3.06 -17.01 -28.71
CA VAL A 424 -1.60 -17.16 -28.63
C VAL A 424 -1.23 -18.57 -28.16
N LYS A 425 -0.65 -19.37 -29.06
CA LYS A 425 -0.14 -20.71 -28.77
C LYS A 425 1.36 -20.68 -28.72
N PHE A 426 1.92 -21.41 -27.75
CA PHE A 426 3.36 -21.66 -27.75
C PHE A 426 3.72 -22.50 -28.99
N PRO A 427 4.79 -22.17 -29.73
CA PRO A 427 5.08 -22.74 -31.06
C PRO A 427 5.52 -24.20 -31.02
N LEU A 428 5.84 -24.72 -29.83
CA LEU A 428 6.26 -26.10 -29.61
C LEU A 428 5.20 -26.87 -28.81
N VAL A 429 4.86 -28.08 -29.26
CA VAL A 429 4.11 -29.04 -28.47
C VAL A 429 5.04 -29.58 -27.39
N ARG A 430 4.86 -29.09 -26.16
CA ARG A 430 5.76 -29.37 -25.02
C ARG A 430 5.29 -30.51 -24.11
N HIS A 431 4.13 -31.13 -24.38
CA HIS A 431 3.53 -32.08 -23.46
C HIS A 431 2.84 -33.24 -24.18
N GLU A 432 3.00 -34.42 -23.60
CA GLU A 432 2.17 -35.60 -23.84
C GLU A 432 1.42 -35.88 -22.53
N LEU A 433 0.09 -35.96 -22.59
CA LEU A 433 -0.75 -36.17 -21.40
C LEU A 433 -1.06 -37.66 -21.24
N HIS A 434 -0.50 -38.28 -20.21
CA HIS A 434 -0.83 -39.65 -19.83
C HIS A 434 -1.80 -39.64 -18.64
N TRP A 435 -3.08 -39.92 -18.90
CA TRP A 435 -4.10 -39.96 -17.84
C TRP A 435 -4.21 -41.36 -17.24
N ILE A 436 -3.76 -41.52 -16.00
CA ILE A 436 -3.71 -42.84 -15.33
C ILE A 436 -5.04 -43.15 -14.59
N SER A 437 -5.86 -42.13 -14.28
CA SER A 437 -7.05 -42.28 -13.43
C SER A 437 -8.24 -43.00 -14.10
N GLY A 438 -8.15 -43.37 -15.38
CA GLY A 438 -9.24 -44.06 -16.10
C GLY A 438 -9.55 -45.48 -15.60
N GLN A 439 -8.76 -46.03 -14.67
CA GLN A 439 -8.92 -47.40 -14.15
C GLN A 439 -9.56 -47.49 -12.76
N GLY A 440 -10.02 -46.38 -12.15
CA GLY A 440 -10.73 -46.41 -10.86
C GLY A 440 -9.91 -46.88 -9.64
N LYS A 441 -8.62 -47.18 -9.82
CA LYS A 441 -7.74 -47.68 -8.77
C LYS A 441 -7.00 -46.52 -8.10
N ARG A 442 -7.21 -46.32 -6.79
CA ARG A 442 -6.35 -45.45 -5.99
C ARG A 442 -4.96 -46.07 -5.95
N MET A 443 -3.94 -45.32 -6.36
CA MET A 443 -2.54 -45.76 -6.27
C MET A 443 -1.92 -45.27 -4.96
N SER A 444 -1.20 -46.15 -4.29
CA SER A 444 -0.28 -45.77 -3.22
C SER A 444 0.93 -45.02 -3.78
N ILE A 445 1.64 -44.29 -2.90
CA ILE A 445 2.86 -43.56 -3.29
C ILE A 445 3.95 -44.51 -3.80
N ALA A 446 4.05 -45.71 -3.22
CA ALA A 446 5.00 -46.73 -3.68
C ALA A 446 4.68 -47.21 -5.11
N GLU A 447 3.41 -47.52 -5.39
CA GLU A 447 2.97 -47.91 -6.74
C GLU A 447 3.17 -46.79 -7.76
N ALA A 448 2.92 -45.53 -7.36
CA ALA A 448 3.18 -44.37 -8.20
C ALA A 448 4.68 -44.21 -8.48
N ALA A 449 5.55 -44.45 -7.49
CA ALA A 449 6.99 -44.43 -7.69
C ALA A 449 7.46 -45.50 -8.68
N ASP A 450 7.01 -46.74 -8.53
CA ASP A 450 7.32 -47.84 -9.45
C ASP A 450 6.81 -47.58 -10.88
N PHE A 451 5.66 -46.92 -11.00
CA PHE A 451 5.16 -46.48 -12.30
C PHE A 451 6.08 -45.42 -12.92
N LEU A 452 6.41 -44.36 -12.18
CA LEU A 452 7.23 -43.25 -12.67
C LEU A 452 8.66 -43.70 -13.04
N ILE A 453 9.25 -44.61 -12.28
CA ILE A 453 10.56 -45.20 -12.61
C ILE A 453 10.51 -45.95 -13.93
N ARG A 454 9.45 -46.71 -14.19
CA ARG A 454 9.24 -47.37 -15.50
C ARG A 454 9.07 -46.38 -16.65
N GLN A 455 8.69 -45.14 -16.38
CA GLN A 455 8.66 -44.05 -17.37
C GLN A 455 10.01 -43.33 -17.53
N GLY A 456 11.04 -43.77 -16.79
CA GLY A 456 12.40 -43.20 -16.87
C GLY A 456 12.60 -41.95 -16.03
N VAL A 457 11.83 -41.76 -14.95
CA VAL A 457 11.93 -40.55 -14.09
C VAL A 457 13.33 -40.33 -13.50
N LEU A 458 14.10 -41.40 -13.29
CA LEU A 458 15.46 -41.36 -12.74
C LEU A 458 16.53 -41.08 -13.80
N GLU A 459 16.21 -41.30 -15.08
CA GLU A 459 17.15 -41.15 -16.19
C GLU A 459 17.06 -39.75 -16.83
N LYS A 460 16.05 -38.97 -16.45
CA LYS A 460 15.74 -37.66 -17.02
C LYS A 460 15.65 -36.60 -15.91
N SER A 461 15.83 -35.34 -16.28
CA SER A 461 15.44 -34.23 -15.41
C SER A 461 13.93 -34.25 -15.22
N SER A 462 13.47 -34.59 -14.02
CA SER A 462 12.06 -34.87 -13.74
C SER A 462 11.55 -34.08 -12.54
N LEU A 463 10.34 -33.52 -12.66
CA LEU A 463 9.64 -32.85 -11.57
C LEU A 463 8.40 -33.64 -11.18
N LEU A 464 8.29 -33.97 -9.89
CA LEU A 464 7.13 -34.67 -9.33
C LEU A 464 6.35 -33.72 -8.41
N VAL A 465 5.15 -33.34 -8.84
CA VAL A 465 4.27 -32.45 -8.07
C VAL A 465 3.23 -33.28 -7.33
N LEU A 466 3.17 -33.11 -6.01
CA LEU A 466 2.23 -33.81 -5.13
C LEU A 466 1.47 -32.80 -4.27
N ASN A 467 0.21 -33.13 -3.96
CA ASN A 467 -0.71 -32.20 -3.31
C ASN A 467 -0.30 -31.81 -1.87
N THR A 468 0.46 -32.66 -1.17
CA THR A 468 0.82 -32.41 0.23
C THR A 468 2.31 -32.61 0.47
N ARG A 469 2.85 -31.89 1.47
CA ARG A 469 4.24 -32.04 1.93
C ARG A 469 4.54 -33.46 2.40
N GLU A 470 3.59 -34.10 3.08
CA GLU A 470 3.71 -35.48 3.54
C GLU A 470 3.82 -36.46 2.37
N SER A 471 2.97 -36.30 1.34
CA SER A 471 3.05 -37.09 0.12
C SER A 471 4.38 -36.88 -0.61
N ALA A 472 4.84 -35.63 -0.71
CA ALA A 472 6.14 -35.30 -1.30
C ALA A 472 7.30 -35.97 -0.57
N LEU A 473 7.31 -35.92 0.77
CA LEU A 473 8.34 -36.56 1.59
C LEU A 473 8.33 -38.09 1.44
N ARG A 474 7.14 -38.70 1.43
CA ARG A 474 6.99 -40.14 1.20
C ARG A 474 7.48 -40.54 -0.19
N MET A 475 7.12 -39.77 -1.22
CA MET A 475 7.58 -40.03 -2.60
C MET A 475 9.10 -39.90 -2.70
N TYR A 476 9.68 -38.87 -2.10
CA TYR A 476 11.13 -38.73 -2.01
C TYR A 476 11.78 -39.96 -1.35
N GLY A 477 11.21 -40.44 -0.24
CA GLY A 477 11.67 -41.66 0.43
C GLY A 477 11.56 -42.90 -0.44
N GLU A 478 10.48 -43.06 -1.20
CA GLU A 478 10.30 -44.19 -2.12
C GLU A 478 11.24 -44.13 -3.33
N MET A 479 11.47 -42.94 -3.89
CA MET A 479 12.43 -42.73 -4.97
C MET A 479 13.85 -43.05 -4.52
N LYS A 480 14.29 -42.49 -3.38
CA LYS A 480 15.63 -42.71 -2.82
C LYS A 480 15.96 -44.19 -2.55
N LYS A 481 14.95 -45.02 -2.26
CA LYS A 481 15.15 -46.47 -2.09
C LYS A 481 15.45 -47.19 -3.41
N ARG A 482 15.08 -46.61 -4.54
CA ARG A 482 15.08 -47.22 -5.87
C ARG A 482 16.10 -46.61 -6.82
N GLY A 483 16.80 -45.56 -6.41
CA GLY A 483 17.82 -44.83 -7.17
C GLY A 483 17.58 -43.35 -7.05
#